data_AF-A0A376B5L4-F1
#
_entry.id   AF-A0A376B5L4-F1
#
_cell.length_a   1.000
_cell.length_b   1.000
_cell.length_c   1.000
_cell.angle_alpha   90.00
_cell.angle_beta   90.00
_cell.angle_gamma   90.00
#
_symmetry.space_group_name_H-M   'P 1'
#
loop_
_entity.id
_entity.type
_entity.pdbx_description
1 polymer ?
#
loop_
_entity_poly.entity_id
_entity_poly.type
_entity_poly.pdbx_seq_one_letter_code
_entity_poly.pdbx_strand_id
1 'polypeptide(L)'
;MLKPIIRRGKFKAISKVECSSYINTKYNYTVPANSKIVYIPPDMSKISKHTWPDNYKQSIKDEICEYIDWKMIGPWHRMSKLDQKVAYFLAFGEYGPRQDKKILTPQEMLYKMIYTSILFGAFAVCIFNIKKDNDFNKKVDHLKTKLKPENN
;
A
#
# COMPACT_ATOMS: atom_id res chain seq x y z
N MET A 1 -12.78 48.90 25.32
CA MET A 1 -11.38 48.63 25.68
C MET A 1 -11.34 47.39 26.56
N LEU A 2 -10.94 46.23 26.02
CA LEU A 2 -10.90 44.94 26.73
C LEU A 2 -9.45 44.61 27.07
N LYS A 3 -9.15 44.38 28.35
CA LYS A 3 -7.83 43.96 28.86
C LYS A 3 -7.56 42.48 28.53
N PRO A 4 -6.34 42.09 28.13
CA PRO A 4 -6.01 40.68 27.92
C PRO A 4 -5.74 39.96 29.24
N ILE A 5 -6.41 38.82 29.42
CA ILE A 5 -6.23 37.87 30.53
C ILE A 5 -5.06 36.95 30.18
N ILE A 6 -3.92 37.13 30.85
CA ILE A 6 -2.74 36.27 30.74
C ILE A 6 -2.96 35.02 31.61
N ARG A 7 -3.28 33.88 31.00
CA ARG A 7 -3.28 32.58 31.70
C ARG A 7 -1.88 31.97 31.66
N ARG A 8 -1.13 32.08 32.77
CA ARG A 8 0.08 31.29 33.02
C ARG A 8 -0.31 29.86 33.40
N GLY A 9 -0.36 28.96 32.42
CA GLY A 9 -0.47 27.53 32.65
C GLY A 9 0.86 26.96 33.13
N LYS A 10 0.90 26.42 34.35
CA LYS A 10 2.03 25.66 34.90
C LYS A 10 2.11 24.32 34.16
N PHE A 11 3.14 24.12 33.34
CA PHE A 11 3.47 22.79 32.81
C PHE A 11 4.09 21.95 33.92
N LYS A 12 3.35 20.94 34.39
CA LYS A 12 3.83 19.91 35.30
C LYS A 12 4.54 18.87 34.43
N ALA A 13 5.85 18.75 34.58
CA ALA A 13 6.65 17.72 33.90
C ALA A 13 6.14 16.34 34.34
N ILE A 14 5.62 15.57 33.39
CA ILE A 14 5.26 14.17 33.62
C ILE A 14 6.55 13.36 33.54
N SER A 15 6.84 12.75 34.68
CA SER A 15 7.95 11.87 34.98
C SER A 15 7.96 10.60 34.12
N LYS A 16 9.18 10.20 33.73
CA LYS A 16 9.64 8.82 33.48
C LYS A 16 8.74 7.95 32.58
N VAL A 17 9.07 7.93 31.30
CA VAL A 17 8.76 6.77 30.44
C VAL A 17 9.76 5.68 30.81
N GLU A 18 9.27 4.63 31.47
CA GLU A 18 10.01 3.40 31.68
C GLU A 18 10.23 2.71 30.33
N CYS A 19 11.49 2.63 29.89
CA CYS A 19 11.89 1.82 28.74
C CYS A 19 11.82 0.34 29.13
N SER A 20 10.73 -0.33 28.73
CA SER A 20 10.64 -1.78 28.73
C SER A 20 11.55 -2.33 27.63
N SER A 21 12.75 -2.77 28.01
CA SER A 21 13.71 -3.42 27.13
C SER A 21 13.20 -4.82 26.74
N TYR A 22 12.55 -4.92 25.58
CA TYR A 22 12.29 -6.21 24.94
C TYR A 22 13.56 -6.68 24.21
N ILE A 23 14.43 -7.39 24.94
CA ILE A 23 15.63 -8.00 24.36
C ILE A 23 15.19 -9.28 23.63
N ASN A 24 15.04 -9.19 22.31
CA ASN A 24 14.79 -10.36 21.47
C ASN A 24 16.09 -11.15 21.31
N THR A 25 16.29 -12.16 22.16
CA THR A 25 17.48 -13.02 22.21
C THR A 25 17.51 -13.96 21.00
N LYS A 26 17.98 -13.49 19.84
CA LYS A 26 18.21 -14.37 18.68
C LYS A 26 19.47 -14.12 17.87
N TYR A 27 20.42 -13.36 18.41
CA TYR A 27 21.72 -13.17 17.77
C TYR A 27 22.83 -13.35 18.81
N ASN A 28 23.54 -14.47 18.74
CA ASN A 28 24.77 -14.69 19.50
C ASN A 28 25.91 -13.96 18.78
N TYR A 29 26.21 -12.74 19.21
CA TYR A 29 27.41 -12.04 18.81
C TYR A 29 28.32 -11.90 20.05
N THR A 30 29.48 -12.57 20.02
CA THR A 30 30.51 -12.42 21.05
C THR A 30 31.25 -11.10 20.81
N VAL A 31 30.95 -10.08 21.61
CA VAL A 31 31.61 -8.77 21.53
C VAL A 31 32.90 -8.81 22.37
N PRO A 32 34.09 -8.62 21.78
CA PRO A 32 35.32 -8.51 22.57
C PRO A 32 35.30 -7.21 23.40
N ALA A 33 35.78 -7.32 24.65
CA ALA A 33 35.66 -6.33 25.73
C ALA A 33 36.30 -4.95 25.51
N ASN A 34 36.84 -4.67 24.33
CA ASN A 34 37.46 -3.38 23.98
C ASN A 34 36.99 -2.82 22.62
N SER A 35 35.83 -3.25 22.13
CA SER A 35 35.24 -2.69 20.92
C SER A 35 34.35 -1.49 21.28
N LYS A 36 34.69 -0.32 20.74
CA LYS A 36 33.79 0.84 20.73
C LYS A 36 32.60 0.47 19.86
N ILE A 37 31.46 0.13 20.48
CA ILE A 37 30.24 -0.25 19.76
C ILE A 37 29.75 1.02 19.04
N VAL A 38 30.07 1.13 17.76
CA VAL A 38 29.59 2.22 16.89
C VAL A 38 28.35 1.70 16.18
N TYR A 39 27.21 2.34 16.46
CA TYR A 39 25.97 2.05 15.75
C TYR A 39 26.13 2.39 14.26
N ILE A 40 25.79 1.43 13.40
CA ILE A 40 25.78 1.59 11.95
C ILE A 40 24.32 1.76 11.53
N PRO A 41 23.89 2.93 11.03
CA PRO A 41 22.51 3.13 10.65
C PRO A 41 22.12 2.25 9.44
N PRO A 42 20.86 1.82 9.36
CA PRO A 42 20.34 1.08 8.22
C PRO A 42 20.45 1.91 6.93
N ASP A 43 20.63 1.22 5.80
CA ASP A 43 20.66 1.88 4.49
C ASP A 43 19.29 2.49 4.17
N MET A 44 19.26 3.81 3.98
CA MET A 44 18.07 4.60 3.68
C MET A 44 18.09 5.18 2.26
N SER A 45 19.13 4.88 1.47
CA SER A 45 19.33 5.46 0.13
C SER A 45 18.19 5.16 -0.85
N LYS A 46 17.50 4.04 -0.63
CA LYS A 46 16.43 3.54 -1.53
C LYS A 46 15.05 4.10 -1.19
N ILE A 47 14.90 4.85 -0.10
CA ILE A 47 13.61 5.40 0.30
C ILE A 47 13.24 6.55 -0.63
N SER A 48 12.13 6.38 -1.35
CA SER A 48 11.57 7.42 -2.22
C SER A 48 10.77 8.43 -1.40
N LYS A 49 10.44 9.60 -2.00
CA LYS A 49 9.64 10.63 -1.35
C LYS A 49 8.21 10.17 -1.02
N HIS A 50 7.70 9.15 -1.70
CA HIS A 50 6.29 8.79 -1.70
C HIS A 50 6.00 7.43 -1.07
N THR A 51 6.89 6.44 -1.22
CA THR A 51 6.61 5.07 -0.79
C THR A 51 7.87 4.37 -0.27
N TRP A 52 7.67 3.45 0.69
CA TRP A 52 8.70 2.51 1.14
C TRP A 52 9.12 1.56 0.01
N PRO A 53 10.39 1.12 -0.04
CA PRO A 53 10.79 0.03 -0.91
C PRO A 53 10.05 -1.26 -0.53
N ASP A 54 9.52 -1.98 -1.52
CA ASP A 54 8.81 -3.26 -1.31
C ASP A 54 9.70 -4.32 -0.64
N ASN A 55 11.02 -4.20 -0.83
CA ASN A 55 12.01 -5.14 -0.32
C ASN A 55 12.33 -4.95 1.18
N TYR A 56 11.78 -3.93 1.85
CA TYR A 56 12.03 -3.71 3.28
C TYR A 56 11.09 -4.55 4.14
N LYS A 57 11.72 -5.42 4.95
CA LYS A 57 11.05 -6.12 6.05
C LYS A 57 10.55 -5.11 7.08
N GLN A 58 9.46 -5.46 7.77
CA GLN A 58 8.87 -4.59 8.78
C GLN A 58 9.87 -4.18 9.87
N SER A 59 10.71 -5.12 10.33
CA SER A 59 11.75 -4.85 11.33
C SER A 59 12.73 -3.74 10.93
N ILE A 60 13.08 -3.65 9.65
CA ILE A 60 13.99 -2.61 9.13
C ILE A 60 13.26 -1.26 9.07
N LYS A 61 11.97 -1.27 8.74
CA LYS A 61 11.15 -0.04 8.74
C LYS A 61 11.03 0.51 10.15
N ASP A 62 10.80 -0.35 11.13
CA ASP A 62 10.67 0.05 12.53
C ASP A 62 12.00 0.61 13.07
N GLU A 63 13.13 -0.03 12.75
CA GLU A 63 14.47 0.47 13.11
C GLU A 63 14.77 1.84 12.46
N ILE A 64 14.40 2.03 11.19
CA ILE A 64 14.56 3.33 10.50
C ILE A 64 13.70 4.40 11.16
N CYS A 65 12.47 4.06 11.57
CA CYS A 65 11.60 5.01 12.27
C CYS A 65 12.23 5.43 13.61
N GLU A 66 12.69 4.46 14.41
CA GLU A 66 13.35 4.73 15.68
C GLU A 66 14.63 5.57 15.51
N TYR A 67 15.44 5.24 14.51
CA TYR A 67 16.65 6.00 14.18
C TYR A 67 16.35 7.45 13.86
N ILE A 68 15.35 7.70 13.01
CA ILE A 68 14.97 9.05 12.62
C ILE A 68 14.35 9.80 13.81
N ASP A 69 13.48 9.16 14.59
CA ASP A 69 12.87 9.76 15.78
C ASP A 69 13.94 10.19 16.78
N TRP A 70 14.94 9.34 17.05
CA TRP A 70 16.08 9.68 17.89
C TRP A 70 16.87 10.88 17.33
N LYS A 71 17.10 10.91 16.01
CA LYS A 71 17.86 11.98 15.35
C LYS A 71 17.11 13.31 15.33
N MET A 72 15.77 13.29 15.31
CA MET A 72 14.92 14.47 15.32
C MET A 72 14.90 15.20 16.67
N ILE A 73 15.31 14.55 17.77
CA ILE A 73 15.49 15.20 19.08
C ILE A 73 16.65 16.21 19.04
N GLY A 74 17.66 15.96 18.20
CA GLY A 74 18.84 16.80 18.05
C GLY A 74 18.62 18.04 17.16
N PRO A 75 19.68 18.83 16.91
CA PRO A 75 19.62 19.96 15.99
C PRO A 75 19.48 19.53 14.53
N TRP A 76 18.37 19.87 13.88
CA TRP A 76 18.02 19.41 12.52
C TRP A 76 18.98 19.89 11.43
N HIS A 77 19.66 21.02 11.64
CA HIS A 77 20.65 21.55 10.69
C HIS A 77 21.90 20.68 10.56
N ARG A 78 22.17 19.79 11.53
CA ARG A 78 23.30 18.84 11.49
C ARG A 78 22.91 17.50 10.85
N MET A 79 21.65 17.34 10.46
CA MET A 79 21.13 16.13 9.87
C MET A 79 21.55 16.04 8.39
N SER A 80 21.85 14.84 7.89
CA SER A 80 22.16 14.67 6.47
C SER A 80 20.92 14.98 5.63
N LYS A 81 21.13 15.48 4.40
CA LYS A 81 20.03 15.74 3.45
C LYS A 81 19.22 14.47 3.17
N LEU A 82 19.84 13.30 3.22
CA LEU A 82 19.14 12.03 3.05
C LEU A 82 18.18 11.78 4.22
N ASP A 83 18.66 11.88 5.45
CA ASP A 83 17.81 11.64 6.62
C ASP A 83 16.69 12.69 6.72
N GLN A 84 16.94 13.94 6.33
CA GLN A 84 15.89 14.97 6.26
C GLN A 84 14.79 14.60 5.26
N LYS A 85 15.16 14.02 4.10
CA LYS A 85 14.18 13.52 3.13
C LYS A 85 13.38 12.35 3.68
N VAL A 86 14.02 11.46 4.43
CA VAL A 86 13.35 10.31 5.07
C VAL A 86 12.43 10.78 6.19
N ALA A 87 12.85 11.74 7.00
CA ALA A 87 12.00 12.36 8.02
C ALA A 87 10.77 13.04 7.39
N TYR A 88 10.96 13.74 6.26
CA TYR A 88 9.85 14.30 5.49
C TYR A 88 8.90 13.20 4.99
N PHE A 89 9.44 12.10 4.46
CA PHE A 89 8.66 10.95 4.02
C PHE A 89 7.90 10.27 5.17
N LEU A 90 8.51 10.10 6.34
CA LEU A 90 7.81 9.55 7.52
C LEU A 90 6.67 10.44 7.98
N ALA A 91 6.84 11.77 7.92
CA ALA A 91 5.83 12.72 8.35
C ALA A 91 4.69 12.92 7.34
N PHE A 92 4.96 12.85 6.02
CA PHE A 92 4.02 13.25 4.96
C PHE A 92 3.83 12.24 3.84
N GLY A 93 4.63 11.19 3.76
CA GLY A 93 4.55 10.17 2.73
C GLY A 93 3.33 9.26 2.88
N GLU A 94 3.10 8.45 1.86
CA GLU A 94 2.05 7.43 1.84
C GLU A 94 2.51 6.22 2.66
N TYR A 95 2.47 6.38 3.97
CA TYR A 95 2.82 5.36 4.95
C TYR A 95 1.75 5.22 6.04
N GLY A 96 1.59 3.99 6.53
CA GLY A 96 0.65 3.66 7.60
C GLY A 96 -0.80 3.93 7.21
N PRO A 97 -1.55 4.74 7.98
CA PRO A 97 -2.95 5.04 7.69
C PRO A 97 -3.14 5.95 6.47
N ARG A 98 -2.06 6.58 5.97
CA ARG A 98 -2.07 7.47 4.80
C ARG A 98 -1.69 6.78 3.51
N GLN A 99 -1.43 5.48 3.55
CA GLN A 99 -1.43 4.72 2.33
C GLN A 99 -2.85 4.75 1.79
N ASP A 100 -3.01 5.30 0.58
CA ASP A 100 -4.21 5.13 -0.24
C ASP A 100 -4.33 3.65 -0.56
N LYS A 101 -4.69 2.86 0.46
CA LYS A 101 -5.20 1.54 0.24
C LYS A 101 -6.51 1.81 -0.47
N LYS A 102 -6.50 1.63 -1.79
CA LYS A 102 -7.71 1.38 -2.58
C LYS A 102 -8.32 0.07 -2.07
N ILE A 103 -8.73 0.06 -0.81
CA ILE A 103 -9.60 -0.95 -0.23
C ILE A 103 -10.90 -0.63 -0.92
N LEU A 104 -11.15 -1.32 -2.03
CA LEU A 104 -12.44 -1.33 -2.68
C LEU A 104 -13.46 -1.47 -1.57
N THR A 105 -14.31 -0.47 -1.43
CA THR A 105 -15.34 -0.55 -0.40
C THR A 105 -16.17 -1.81 -0.69
N PRO A 106 -16.70 -2.51 0.32
CA PRO A 106 -17.53 -3.69 0.08
C PRO A 106 -18.68 -3.41 -0.93
N GLN A 107 -19.14 -2.16 -0.95
CA GLN A 107 -20.12 -1.65 -1.92
C GLN A 107 -19.55 -1.59 -3.34
N GLU A 108 -18.37 -0.99 -3.55
CA GLU A 108 -17.70 -0.99 -4.86
C GLU A 108 -17.43 -2.40 -5.40
N MET A 109 -17.07 -3.34 -4.52
CA MET A 109 -16.87 -4.74 -4.90
C MET A 109 -18.18 -5.37 -5.37
N LEU A 110 -19.30 -5.12 -4.67
CA LEU A 110 -20.61 -5.62 -5.07
C LEU A 110 -21.05 -5.04 -6.42
N TYR A 111 -20.89 -3.74 -6.63
CA TYR A 111 -21.23 -3.10 -7.91
C TYR A 111 -20.39 -3.64 -9.06
N LYS A 112 -19.08 -3.85 -8.83
CA LYS A 112 -18.21 -4.46 -9.83
C LYS A 112 -18.69 -5.86 -10.20
N MET A 113 -19.08 -6.68 -9.22
CA MET A 113 -19.59 -8.02 -9.46
C MET A 113 -20.88 -8.01 -10.28
N ILE A 114 -21.85 -7.17 -9.93
CA ILE A 114 -23.12 -7.03 -10.66
C ILE A 114 -22.87 -6.59 -12.10
N TYR A 115 -22.02 -5.58 -12.31
CA TYR A 115 -21.70 -5.12 -13.65
C TYR A 115 -21.04 -6.22 -14.49
N THR A 116 -20.07 -6.93 -13.91
CA THR A 116 -19.39 -8.04 -14.62
C THR A 116 -20.32 -9.21 -14.93
N SER A 117 -21.29 -9.52 -14.06
CA SER A 117 -22.22 -10.63 -14.29
C SER A 117 -23.22 -10.31 -15.40
N ILE A 118 -23.73 -9.07 -15.44
CA ILE A 118 -24.60 -8.60 -16.53
C ILE A 118 -23.86 -8.62 -17.86
N LEU A 119 -22.61 -8.11 -17.88
CA LEU A 119 -21.80 -8.09 -19.09
C LEU A 119 -21.53 -9.50 -19.62
N PHE A 120 -21.17 -10.43 -18.73
CA PHE A 120 -20.91 -11.82 -19.12
C PHE A 120 -22.18 -12.56 -19.52
N GLY A 121 -23.31 -12.28 -18.86
CA GLY A 121 -24.62 -12.84 -19.22
C GLY A 121 -25.06 -12.39 -20.62
N ALA A 122 -24.96 -11.10 -20.92
CA ALA A 122 -25.24 -10.57 -22.26
C ALA A 122 -24.33 -11.18 -23.32
N PHE A 123 -23.04 -11.29 -23.03
CA PHE A 123 -22.06 -11.92 -23.93
C PHE A 123 -22.39 -13.40 -24.21
N ALA A 124 -22.80 -14.16 -23.19
CA ALA A 124 -23.20 -15.55 -23.34
C ALA A 124 -24.44 -15.71 -24.23
N VAL A 125 -25.45 -14.83 -24.07
CA VAL A 125 -26.66 -14.82 -24.91
C VAL A 125 -26.30 -14.49 -26.37
N CYS A 126 -25.40 -13.54 -26.61
CA CYS A 126 -24.93 -13.23 -27.96
C CYS A 126 -24.28 -14.45 -28.64
N ILE A 127 -23.40 -15.17 -27.93
CA ILE A 127 -22.78 -16.39 -28.47
C ILE A 127 -23.84 -17.47 -28.76
N PHE A 128 -24.80 -17.64 -27.86
CA PHE A 128 -25.88 -18.61 -28.03
C PHE A 128 -26.73 -18.31 -29.28
N ASN A 129 -27.09 -17.04 -29.48
CA ASN A 129 -27.86 -16.61 -30.64
C ASN A 129 -27.07 -16.80 -31.94
N ILE A 130 -25.79 -16.44 -31.98
CA ILE A 130 -24.95 -16.67 -33.18
C ILE A 130 -24.89 -18.15 -33.54
N LYS A 131 -24.75 -19.04 -32.55
CA LYS A 131 -24.75 -20.50 -32.80
C LYS A 131 -26.10 -20.96 -33.37
N LYS A 132 -27.20 -20.51 -32.77
CA LYS A 132 -28.55 -20.85 -33.22
C LYS A 132 -28.82 -20.35 -34.65
N ASP A 133 -28.39 -19.14 -34.97
CA ASP A 133 -28.56 -18.56 -36.30
C ASP A 133 -27.77 -19.32 -37.35
N ASN A 134 -26.54 -19.74 -37.04
CA ASN A 134 -25.74 -20.59 -37.94
C ASN A 134 -26.42 -21.92 -38.22
N ASP A 135 -27.01 -22.56 -37.21
CA ASP A 135 -27.73 -23.83 -37.40
C ASP A 135 -29.05 -23.66 -38.15
N PHE A 136 -29.74 -22.53 -37.95
CA PHE A 136 -30.93 -22.18 -38.72
C PHE A 136 -30.60 -21.94 -40.19
N ASN A 137 -29.53 -21.19 -40.47
CA ASN A 137 -29.08 -20.91 -41.84
C ASN A 137 -28.71 -22.20 -42.58
N LYS A 138 -27.99 -23.13 -41.93
CA LYS A 138 -27.71 -24.46 -42.51
C LYS A 138 -28.98 -25.22 -42.89
N LYS A 139 -30.02 -25.17 -42.04
CA LYS A 139 -31.31 -25.82 -42.32
C LYS A 139 -32.02 -25.17 -43.50
N VAL A 140 -32.03 -23.83 -43.56
CA VAL A 140 -32.61 -23.07 -44.67
C VAL A 140 -31.88 -23.41 -45.97
N ASP A 141 -30.55 -23.45 -45.96
CA ASP A 141 -29.75 -23.75 -47.15
C ASP A 141 -29.97 -25.20 -47.64
N HIS A 142 -30.02 -26.17 -46.72
CA HIS A 142 -30.38 -27.55 -47.05
C HIS A 142 -31.79 -27.69 -47.64
N LEU A 143 -32.76 -26.88 -47.20
CA LEU A 143 -34.10 -26.85 -47.79
C LEU A 143 -34.08 -26.19 -49.18
N LYS A 144 -33.32 -25.11 -49.37
CA LYS A 144 -33.16 -24.45 -50.68
C LYS A 144 -32.51 -25.38 -51.71
N THR A 145 -31.52 -26.17 -51.31
CA THR A 145 -30.89 -27.15 -52.22
C THR A 145 -31.85 -28.28 -52.58
N LYS A 146 -32.68 -28.75 -51.65
CA LYS A 146 -33.74 -29.74 -51.94
C LYS A 146 -34.88 -29.20 -52.81
N LEU A 147 -35.22 -27.92 -52.67
CA LEU A 147 -36.33 -27.27 -53.37
C LEU A 147 -35.95 -26.70 -54.75
N LYS A 148 -34.67 -26.68 -55.12
CA LYS A 148 -34.24 -26.55 -56.51
C LYS A 148 -34.17 -27.95 -57.11
N PRO A 149 -35.26 -28.53 -57.66
CA PRO A 149 -35.09 -29.66 -58.55
C PRO A 149 -34.22 -29.20 -59.72
N GLU A 150 -33.29 -30.06 -60.15
CA GLU A 150 -32.55 -29.89 -61.39
C GLU A 150 -33.54 -29.79 -62.55
N ASN A 151 -33.89 -28.57 -62.96
CA ASN A 151 -34.45 -28.32 -64.28
C ASN A 151 -33.27 -28.39 -65.26
N ASN A 152 -32.90 -29.61 -65.65
CA ASN A 152 -32.26 -29.91 -66.94
C ASN A 152 -33.34 -30.39 -67.91
#